data_AF-A0AA45XLQ9-F1
#
_entry.id   AF-A0AA45XLQ9-F1
#
_cell.length_a   1.000
_cell.length_b   1.000
_cell.length_c   1.000
_cell.angle_alpha   90.00
_cell.angle_beta   90.00
_cell.angle_gamma   90.00
#
_symmetry.space_group_name_H-M   'P 1'
#
loop_
_entity.id
_entity.type
_entity.pdbx_description
1 polymer ?
#
loop_
_entity_poly.entity_id
_entity_poly.type
_entity_poly.pdbx_seq_one_letter_code
_entity_poly.pdbx_strand_id
1 'polypeptide(L)'
;MRVSIFVAALAVAVAGHALADSTQDPTHLYDEVSTQGETMDAFVARISTKAIEVTEERRVSICGVIGQSGNRFGIRVGTSNTWKKCDIDLANTVAGFTSTGITFHTTTSDEGSQRGFSAENFKRPGGYVAFGNVVRYQEGRTKDRIVSSP
;
A
#
# COMPACT_ATOMS: atom_id res chain seq x y z
N MET A 1 36.74 -68.59 3.10
CA MET A 1 36.49 -67.71 1.94
C MET A 1 35.40 -66.73 2.31
N ARG A 2 35.68 -65.44 2.11
CA ARG A 2 34.82 -64.28 2.44
C ARG A 2 33.72 -64.12 1.40
N VAL A 3 32.52 -63.70 1.82
CA VAL A 3 31.72 -62.70 1.09
C VAL A 3 30.89 -61.93 2.12
N SER A 4 31.27 -60.68 2.39
CA SER A 4 30.44 -59.71 3.11
C SER A 4 29.71 -58.87 2.06
N ILE A 5 28.37 -58.93 2.05
CA ILE A 5 27.53 -58.09 1.18
C ILE A 5 27.15 -56.85 1.97
N PHE A 6 27.64 -55.68 1.55
CA PHE A 6 27.17 -54.38 2.03
C PHE A 6 26.01 -53.92 1.13
N VAL A 7 24.81 -53.86 1.68
CA VAL A 7 23.66 -53.20 1.03
C VAL A 7 23.68 -51.73 1.42
N ALA A 8 24.02 -50.86 0.49
CA ALA A 8 23.91 -49.41 0.66
C ALA A 8 22.47 -48.98 0.32
N ALA A 9 21.70 -48.59 1.33
CA ALA A 9 20.40 -47.97 1.14
C ALA A 9 20.59 -46.48 0.80
N LEU A 10 20.19 -46.08 -0.41
CA LEU A 10 20.22 -44.70 -0.87
C LEU A 10 18.97 -43.97 -0.31
N ALA A 11 19.16 -43.08 0.67
CA ALA A 11 18.09 -42.22 1.16
C ALA A 11 17.93 -41.02 0.21
N VAL A 12 16.83 -40.98 -0.54
CA VAL A 12 16.44 -39.80 -1.33
C VAL A 12 15.73 -38.83 -0.40
N ALA A 13 16.46 -37.84 0.11
CA ALA A 13 15.85 -36.71 0.81
C ALA A 13 15.24 -35.75 -0.22
N VAL A 14 13.92 -35.78 -0.39
CA VAL A 14 13.19 -34.78 -1.16
C VAL A 14 13.14 -33.51 -0.32
N ALA A 15 14.02 -32.55 -0.61
CA ALA A 15 13.96 -31.21 -0.05
C ALA A 15 12.73 -30.50 -0.64
N GLY A 16 11.61 -30.55 0.07
CA GLY A 16 10.44 -29.74 -0.21
C GLY A 16 10.79 -28.26 -0.01
N HIS A 17 11.02 -27.55 -1.12
CA HIS A 17 11.12 -26.10 -1.09
C HIS A 17 9.69 -25.55 -1.03
N ALA A 18 9.23 -25.22 0.17
CA ALA A 18 8.05 -24.40 0.32
C ALA A 18 8.37 -23.04 -0.31
N LEU A 19 7.72 -22.73 -1.44
CA LEU A 19 7.75 -21.40 -2.01
C LEU A 19 7.02 -20.48 -1.01
N ALA A 20 7.79 -19.77 -0.19
CA ALA A 20 7.25 -18.65 0.57
C ALA A 20 6.75 -17.62 -0.45
N ASP A 21 5.45 -17.41 -0.48
CA ASP A 21 4.82 -16.35 -1.25
C ASP A 21 5.28 -15.03 -0.63
N SER A 22 6.35 -14.46 -1.18
CA SER A 22 6.92 -13.20 -0.73
C SER A 22 5.93 -12.10 -1.14
N THR A 23 5.01 -11.75 -0.24
CA THR A 23 4.34 -10.45 -0.29
C THR A 23 5.43 -9.38 -0.18
N GLN A 24 5.95 -8.92 -1.32
CA GLN A 24 6.98 -7.88 -1.30
C GLN A 24 6.36 -6.60 -0.75
N ASP A 25 7.00 -6.06 0.28
CA ASP A 25 6.68 -4.73 0.77
C ASP A 25 6.82 -3.72 -0.37
N PRO A 26 5.92 -2.73 -0.45
CA PRO A 26 6.04 -1.65 -1.43
C PRO A 26 7.42 -1.02 -1.38
N THR A 27 7.98 -0.74 -2.55
CA THR A 27 9.20 0.05 -2.65
C THR A 27 8.94 1.42 -2.07
N HIS A 28 9.68 1.80 -1.02
CA HIS A 28 9.57 3.10 -0.38
C HIS A 28 9.94 4.23 -1.35
N LEU A 29 9.15 5.31 -1.34
CA LEU A 29 9.38 6.50 -2.15
C LEU A 29 9.75 7.70 -1.28
N TYR A 30 8.92 8.02 -0.29
CA TYR A 30 9.14 9.14 0.63
C TYR A 30 8.20 9.03 1.84
N ASP A 31 8.52 9.79 2.89
CA ASP A 31 7.67 9.96 4.07
C ASP A 31 7.08 11.37 4.07
N GLU A 32 5.86 11.51 4.59
CA GLU A 32 5.21 12.80 4.82
C GLU A 32 4.65 12.83 6.25
N VAL A 33 4.73 13.99 6.89
CA VAL A 33 4.17 14.23 8.22
C VAL A 33 3.29 15.47 8.17
N SER A 34 2.17 15.42 8.89
CA SER A 34 1.23 16.53 8.96
C SER A 34 1.86 17.73 9.68
N THR A 35 1.36 18.94 9.50
CA THR A 35 1.69 20.08 10.39
C THR A 35 0.89 19.99 11.70
N GLN A 36 1.20 20.85 12.67
CA GLN A 36 0.49 20.84 13.96
C GLN A 36 -0.96 21.31 13.77
N GLY A 37 -1.92 20.51 14.24
CA GLY A 37 -3.35 20.82 14.12
C GLY A 37 -3.94 20.59 12.72
N GLU A 38 -3.14 20.11 11.76
CA GLU A 38 -3.64 19.72 10.44
C GLU A 38 -4.60 18.53 10.57
N THR A 39 -5.80 18.65 10.00
CA THR A 39 -6.76 17.53 9.96
C THR A 39 -6.27 16.45 9.01
N MET A 40 -6.74 15.21 9.17
CA MET A 40 -6.36 14.11 8.28
C MET A 40 -6.72 14.42 6.81
N ASP A 41 -7.89 15.02 6.57
CA ASP A 41 -8.32 15.44 5.23
C ASP A 41 -7.38 16.49 4.63
N ALA A 42 -7.02 17.53 5.39
CA ALA A 42 -6.10 18.57 4.91
C ALA A 42 -4.71 17.99 4.63
N PHE A 43 -4.23 17.12 5.52
CA PHE A 43 -2.97 16.39 5.35
C PHE A 43 -2.98 15.57 4.06
N VAL A 44 -4.01 14.75 3.84
CA VAL A 44 -4.12 13.91 2.64
C VAL A 44 -4.27 14.75 1.38
N ALA A 45 -5.09 15.80 1.40
CA ALA A 45 -5.25 16.70 0.25
C ALA A 45 -3.91 17.32 -0.17
N ARG A 46 -3.10 17.78 0.79
CA ARG A 46 -1.78 18.36 0.54
C ARG A 46 -0.79 17.36 -0.08
N ILE A 47 -0.68 16.16 0.48
CA ILE A 47 0.27 15.16 -0.03
C ILE A 47 -0.18 14.57 -1.37
N SER A 48 -1.49 14.64 -1.68
CA SER A 48 -2.06 14.09 -2.91
C SER A 48 -1.50 14.74 -4.17
N THR A 49 -1.18 16.03 -4.15
CA THR A 49 -0.59 16.72 -5.31
C THR A 49 0.73 16.07 -5.74
N LYS A 50 1.67 15.92 -4.81
CA LYS A 50 2.96 15.25 -5.06
C LYS A 50 2.77 13.78 -5.42
N ALA A 51 1.83 13.11 -4.75
CA ALA A 51 1.52 11.71 -5.01
C ALA A 51 1.02 11.46 -6.43
N ILE A 52 0.11 12.31 -6.92
CA ILE A 52 -0.43 12.22 -8.27
C ILE A 52 0.65 12.53 -9.30
N GLU A 53 1.49 13.54 -9.07
CA GLU A 53 2.63 13.84 -9.96
C GLU A 53 3.51 12.60 -10.19
N VAL A 54 3.90 11.91 -9.11
CA VAL A 54 4.69 10.67 -9.20
C VAL A 54 3.92 9.55 -9.92
N THR A 55 2.62 9.45 -9.66
CA THR A 55 1.73 8.43 -10.24
C THR A 55 1.66 8.57 -11.76
N GLU A 56 1.45 9.79 -12.24
CA GLU A 56 1.33 10.08 -13.67
C GLU A 56 2.70 10.00 -14.37
N GLU A 57 3.76 10.54 -13.76
CA GLU A 57 5.12 10.52 -14.33
C GLU A 57 5.62 9.08 -14.52
N ARG A 58 5.46 8.24 -13.48
CA ARG A 58 6.02 6.88 -13.46
C ARG A 58 5.04 5.82 -13.93
N ARG A 59 3.78 6.18 -14.13
CA ARG A 59 2.67 5.26 -14.48
C ARG A 59 2.56 4.09 -13.48
N VAL A 60 2.57 4.42 -12.19
CA VAL A 60 2.43 3.45 -11.08
C VAL A 60 1.43 3.94 -10.05
N SER A 61 0.75 3.02 -9.38
CA SER A 61 -0.03 3.35 -8.19
C SER A 61 0.93 3.52 -7.01
N ILE A 62 0.74 4.56 -6.22
CA ILE A 62 1.44 4.72 -4.95
C ILE A 62 0.46 4.54 -3.81
N CYS A 63 0.93 4.08 -2.66
CA CYS A 63 0.08 3.80 -1.52
C CYS A 63 0.83 3.88 -0.19
N GLY A 64 0.06 3.86 0.88
CA GLY A 64 0.55 3.72 2.24
C GLY A 64 -0.59 3.64 3.23
N VAL A 65 -0.25 3.45 4.50
CA VAL A 65 -1.18 3.53 5.62
C VAL A 65 -0.86 4.77 6.45
N ILE A 66 -1.89 5.51 6.84
CA ILE A 66 -1.76 6.70 7.66
C ILE A 66 -1.54 6.24 9.11
N GLY A 67 -0.43 6.64 9.69
CA GLY A 67 -0.16 6.53 11.11
C GLY A 67 -0.53 7.81 11.86
N GLN A 68 -0.71 7.69 13.16
CA GLN A 68 -0.99 8.79 14.08
C GLN A 68 -0.01 8.76 15.26
N SER A 69 0.42 9.96 15.67
CA SER A 69 1.21 10.19 16.88
C SER A 69 0.71 11.46 17.56
N GLY A 70 0.00 11.31 18.68
CA GLY A 70 -0.72 12.44 19.31
C GLY A 70 -1.73 13.08 18.35
N ASN A 71 -1.54 14.36 18.05
CA ASN A 71 -2.37 15.15 17.12
C ASN A 71 -1.72 15.33 15.73
N ARG A 72 -0.76 14.47 15.39
CA ARG A 72 -0.06 14.48 14.09
C ARG A 72 -0.38 13.21 13.32
N PHE A 73 -0.40 13.34 12.00
CA PHE A 73 -0.50 12.22 11.07
C PHE A 73 0.82 12.05 10.32
N GLY A 74 1.13 10.82 9.93
CA GLY A 74 2.33 10.50 9.17
C GLY A 74 2.04 9.36 8.21
N ILE A 75 2.64 9.38 7.03
CA ILE A 75 2.50 8.29 6.05
C ILE A 75 3.85 7.98 5.44
N ARG A 76 4.14 6.70 5.35
CA ARG A 76 5.24 6.16 4.56
C ARG A 76 4.68 5.74 3.21
N VAL A 77 5.05 6.47 2.17
CA VAL A 77 4.52 6.27 0.82
C VAL A 77 5.44 5.34 0.05
N GLY A 78 4.85 4.35 -0.62
CA GLY A 78 5.55 3.41 -1.47
C GLY A 78 4.77 3.03 -2.71
N THR A 79 5.33 2.12 -3.51
CA THR A 79 4.70 1.59 -4.72
C THR A 79 5.06 0.12 -4.93
N SER A 80 4.12 -0.66 -5.48
CA SER A 80 4.40 -2.02 -6.00
C SER A 80 4.93 -2.00 -7.44
N ASN A 81 5.36 -0.84 -7.96
CA ASN A 81 5.86 -0.64 -9.33
C ASN A 81 4.87 -1.08 -10.43
N THR A 82 3.57 -0.97 -10.17
CA THR A 82 2.50 -1.24 -11.14
C THR A 82 1.34 -0.26 -10.94
N TRP A 83 0.63 0.08 -12.02
CA TRP A 83 -0.54 0.96 -11.97
C TRP A 83 -1.83 0.24 -11.54
N LYS A 84 -1.85 -1.10 -11.58
CA LYS A 84 -3.07 -1.89 -11.35
C LYS A 84 -3.40 -2.11 -9.88
N LYS A 85 -2.37 -2.19 -9.04
CA LYS A 85 -2.49 -2.44 -7.62
C LYS A 85 -1.34 -1.82 -6.86
N CYS A 86 -1.58 -1.54 -5.58
CA CYS A 86 -0.52 -1.22 -4.64
C CYS A 86 -0.80 -2.04 -3.38
N ASP A 87 0.13 -2.92 -3.06
CA ASP A 87 0.06 -3.75 -1.87
C ASP A 87 0.28 -2.83 -0.65
N ILE A 88 -0.48 -3.00 0.43
CA ILE A 88 -0.38 -2.10 1.59
C ILE A 88 -0.13 -2.97 2.82
N ASP A 89 1.05 -2.81 3.41
CA ASP A 89 1.29 -3.27 4.78
C ASP A 89 0.69 -2.25 5.76
N LEU A 90 -0.34 -2.67 6.50
CA LEU A 90 -1.03 -1.83 7.48
C LEU A 90 -0.18 -1.54 8.72
N ALA A 91 0.94 -2.23 8.92
CA ALA A 91 1.90 -1.92 9.99
C ALA A 91 2.97 -0.91 9.55
N ASN A 92 3.12 -0.66 8.25
CA ASN A 92 4.21 0.15 7.70
C ASN A 92 3.90 1.65 7.74
N THR A 93 4.10 2.26 8.92
CA THR A 93 3.97 3.70 9.14
C THR A 93 5.33 4.38 9.30
N VAL A 94 5.33 5.71 9.32
CA VAL A 94 6.51 6.50 9.74
C VAL A 94 6.93 6.09 11.15
N ALA A 95 8.24 6.04 11.41
CA ALA A 95 8.77 5.68 12.73
C ALA A 95 8.16 6.58 13.84
N GLY A 96 7.69 5.97 14.92
CA GLY A 96 7.04 6.68 16.03
C GLY A 96 5.55 7.00 15.83
N PHE A 97 4.96 6.60 14.69
CA PHE A 97 3.52 6.65 14.45
C PHE A 97 2.91 5.27 14.62
N THR A 98 1.66 5.22 15.11
CA THR A 98 0.86 3.99 15.18
C THR A 98 -0.15 3.97 14.05
N SER A 99 -0.31 2.84 13.36
CA SER A 99 -1.28 2.70 12.28
C SER A 99 -2.70 3.06 12.71
N THR A 100 -3.38 3.84 11.88
CA THR A 100 -4.83 4.10 12.02
C THR A 100 -5.68 3.08 11.27
N GLY A 101 -5.06 2.24 10.42
CA GLY A 101 -5.75 1.38 9.46
C GLY A 101 -6.37 2.13 8.26
N ILE A 102 -6.32 3.47 8.24
CA ILE A 102 -6.77 4.28 7.11
C ILE A 102 -5.71 4.28 6.03
N THR A 103 -6.09 3.83 4.84
CA THR A 103 -5.18 3.69 3.70
C THR A 103 -5.22 4.92 2.79
N PHE A 104 -4.15 5.16 2.06
CA PHE A 104 -4.09 6.13 0.98
C PHE A 104 -3.54 5.42 -0.26
N HIS A 105 -4.11 5.69 -1.42
CA HIS A 105 -3.54 5.27 -2.68
C HIS A 105 -3.89 6.22 -3.82
N THR A 106 -3.11 6.16 -4.88
CA THR A 106 -3.39 6.87 -6.14
C THR A 106 -3.77 5.91 -7.25
N THR A 107 -4.43 6.44 -8.26
CA THR A 107 -4.67 5.74 -9.54
C THR A 107 -4.26 6.67 -10.68
N THR A 108 -3.72 6.10 -11.77
CA THR A 108 -3.37 6.89 -12.96
C THR A 108 -4.62 7.46 -13.62
N SER A 109 -4.46 8.46 -14.49
CA SER A 109 -5.55 9.11 -15.22
C SER A 109 -5.95 8.40 -16.53
N ASP A 110 -5.24 7.33 -16.88
CA ASP A 110 -5.37 6.58 -18.14
C ASP A 110 -6.76 6.00 -18.42
N GLU A 111 -7.05 5.77 -19.70
CA GLU A 111 -8.24 5.04 -20.14
C GLU A 111 -8.24 3.62 -19.57
N GLY A 112 -9.29 3.27 -18.83
CA GLY A 112 -9.39 2.00 -18.10
C GLY A 112 -8.85 2.02 -16.67
N SER A 113 -8.23 3.13 -16.23
CA SER A 113 -7.89 3.31 -14.82
C SER A 113 -9.15 3.50 -13.97
N GLN A 114 -9.18 2.83 -12.82
CA GLN A 114 -10.33 2.87 -11.94
C GLN A 114 -10.34 4.20 -11.17
N ARG A 115 -11.19 5.15 -11.60
CA ARG A 115 -11.35 6.46 -10.96
C ARG A 115 -12.22 6.34 -9.69
N GLY A 116 -11.65 5.81 -8.62
CA GLY A 116 -12.33 5.63 -7.35
C GLY A 116 -11.97 4.33 -6.65
N PHE A 117 -12.80 3.92 -5.70
CA PHE A 117 -12.57 2.75 -4.85
C PHE A 117 -12.97 1.44 -5.55
N SER A 118 -12.10 0.44 -5.45
CA SER A 118 -12.37 -0.93 -5.92
C SER A 118 -13.17 -1.70 -4.88
N ALA A 119 -13.76 -2.82 -5.29
CA ALA A 119 -14.39 -3.74 -4.35
C ALA A 119 -13.42 -4.21 -3.23
N GLU A 120 -12.12 -4.27 -3.53
CA GLU A 120 -11.08 -4.59 -2.53
C GLU A 120 -10.88 -3.47 -1.53
N ASN A 121 -10.91 -2.19 -1.97
CA ASN A 121 -10.81 -1.06 -1.06
C ASN A 121 -11.95 -1.06 -0.04
N PHE A 122 -13.17 -1.40 -0.47
CA PHE A 122 -14.34 -1.49 0.40
C PHE A 122 -14.31 -2.64 1.42
N LYS A 123 -13.31 -3.55 1.35
CA LYS A 123 -13.06 -4.53 2.42
C LYS A 123 -12.29 -3.94 3.61
N ARG A 124 -11.69 -2.76 3.44
CA ARG A 124 -10.89 -2.08 4.48
C ARG A 124 -11.75 -1.09 5.28
N PRO A 125 -11.35 -0.72 6.52
CA PRO A 125 -12.12 0.17 7.40
C PRO A 125 -12.40 1.54 6.78
N GLY A 126 -11.47 2.04 5.95
CA GLY A 126 -11.58 3.29 5.23
C GLY A 126 -10.30 3.60 4.47
N GLY A 127 -10.35 4.64 3.66
CA GLY A 127 -9.19 5.08 2.93
C GLY A 127 -9.47 6.23 1.99
N TYR A 128 -8.38 6.81 1.53
CA TYR A 128 -8.37 7.88 0.55
C TYR A 128 -7.91 7.34 -0.80
N VAL A 129 -8.52 7.86 -1.86
CA VAL A 129 -8.07 7.66 -3.23
C VAL A 129 -7.86 9.03 -3.88
N ALA A 130 -6.73 9.19 -4.55
CA ALA A 130 -6.37 10.41 -5.25
C ALA A 130 -6.10 10.13 -6.73
N PHE A 131 -6.71 10.93 -7.61
CA PHE A 131 -6.55 10.80 -9.06
C PHE A 131 -6.78 12.14 -9.75
N GLY A 132 -5.93 12.47 -10.72
CA GLY A 132 -5.96 13.78 -11.41
C GLY A 132 -5.83 14.95 -10.43
N ASN A 133 -6.93 15.60 -10.12
CA ASN A 133 -7.02 16.71 -9.16
C ASN A 133 -8.07 16.49 -8.08
N VAL A 134 -8.56 15.25 -7.94
CA VAL A 134 -9.61 14.88 -7.00
C VAL A 134 -9.05 13.95 -5.93
N VAL A 135 -9.47 14.21 -4.69
CA VAL A 135 -9.24 13.33 -3.55
C VAL A 135 -10.60 12.95 -2.98
N ARG A 136 -10.82 11.65 -2.77
CA ARG A 136 -12.05 11.12 -2.14
C ARG A 136 -11.71 10.30 -0.91
N TYR A 137 -12.63 10.28 0.04
CA TYR A 137 -12.56 9.46 1.24
C TYR A 137 -13.70 8.45 1.28
N GLN A 138 -13.41 7.20 1.60
CA GLN A 138 -14.37 6.12 1.74
C GLN A 138 -15.15 6.23 3.06
N GLU A 139 -16.47 6.41 2.99
CA GLU A 139 -17.40 6.49 4.13
C GLU A 139 -18.16 5.17 4.36
N GLY A 140 -17.50 4.04 4.13
CA GLY A 140 -18.06 2.69 4.25
C GLY A 140 -18.16 1.94 2.93
N ARG A 141 -18.83 0.79 2.92
CA ARG A 141 -18.75 -0.21 1.83
C ARG A 141 -19.23 0.22 0.46
N THR A 142 -20.01 1.31 0.37
CA THR A 142 -20.59 1.76 -0.91
C THR A 142 -20.71 3.28 -0.98
N LYS A 143 -20.07 4.01 -0.05
CA LYS A 143 -20.17 5.46 0.05
C LYS A 143 -18.80 6.06 0.11
N ASP A 144 -18.65 7.21 -0.52
CA ASP A 144 -17.49 8.06 -0.40
C ASP A 144 -17.93 9.52 -0.42
N ARG A 145 -17.01 10.40 -0.05
CA ARG A 145 -17.16 11.85 -0.18
C ARG A 145 -15.93 12.47 -0.84
N ILE A 146 -16.13 13.62 -1.45
CA ILE A 146 -15.04 14.47 -1.94
C ILE A 146 -14.35 15.11 -0.73
N VAL A 147 -13.02 15.03 -0.73
CA VAL A 147 -12.13 15.67 0.25
C VAL A 147 -11.53 16.93 -0.36
N SER A 148 -11.10 16.84 -1.62
CA SER A 148 -10.54 17.96 -2.39
C SER A 148 -10.84 17.78 -3.88
N SER A 149 -11.06 18.90 -4.55
CA SER A 149 -11.34 19.07 -5.98
C SER A 149 -10.90 20.50 -6.35
N PRO A 150 -10.58 20.82 -7.62
CA PRO A 150 -10.31 22.20 -8.03
C PRO A 150 -11.44 23.17 -7.66
#